data_AF-A0A0G1ZXP6-F1
#
_entry.id   AF-A0A0G1ZXP6-F1
#
_cell.length_a   1.000
_cell.length_b   1.000
_cell.length_c   1.000
_cell.angle_alpha   90.00
_cell.angle_beta   90.00
_cell.angle_gamma   90.00
#
_symmetry.space_group_name_H-M   'P 1'
#
loop_
_entity.id
_entity.type
_entity.pdbx_description
1 polymer ?
#
loop_
_entity_poly.entity_id
_entity_poly.type
_entity_poly.pdbx_seq_one_letter_code
_entity_poly.pdbx_strand_id
1 'polypeptide(L)'
;MPHNHHPWMFLRDEIDVLEEEFDALFDHKNHAHDPVAHEAEERILEEQVVTEEQSEAELAVRLGPRKEFSSAPMEIPSLAIEPALPLKEALRQSAARDPFYERVFEWAGRLGVWARARYETGNEKQSDFFRIQVNAYLVPVKLASAFGHEAQEDSSAALIAAKEADLAQVYVRRIRESLEKLQAASIIATEENDLLREAEHVEKELKEMRGRWSSRAPWSGRNSAL
;
A
#
# COMPACT_ATOMS: atom_id res chain seq x y z
N MET A 1 -7.52 -20.05 25.72
CA MET A 1 -6.68 -20.14 24.51
C MET A 1 -7.35 -19.22 23.50
N PRO A 2 -6.79 -18.04 23.16
CA PRO A 2 -7.45 -17.19 22.19
C PRO A 2 -7.22 -17.77 20.79
N HIS A 3 -8.30 -17.87 20.03
CA HIS A 3 -8.32 -18.37 18.66
C HIS A 3 -7.67 -17.33 17.73
N ASN A 4 -6.64 -17.74 16.99
CA ASN A 4 -6.11 -16.99 15.86
C ASN A 4 -7.19 -16.94 14.77
N HIS A 5 -7.93 -15.84 14.71
CA HIS A 5 -8.80 -15.52 13.58
C HIS A 5 -7.94 -14.88 12.48
N HIS A 6 -7.91 -15.50 11.31
CA HIS A 6 -7.11 -15.06 10.17
C HIS A 6 -7.99 -14.21 9.21
N PRO A 7 -7.79 -12.87 9.12
CA PRO A 7 -8.69 -11.94 8.43
C PRO A 7 -8.51 -11.83 6.89
N TRP A 8 -7.66 -12.66 6.28
CA TRP A 8 -7.03 -12.40 4.99
C TRP A 8 -7.91 -12.53 3.73
N MET A 9 -9.05 -13.21 3.80
CA MET A 9 -9.85 -13.46 2.58
C MET A 9 -10.48 -12.20 1.98
N PHE A 10 -10.62 -11.09 2.72
CA PHE A 10 -11.27 -9.85 2.22
C PHE A 10 -10.31 -8.76 1.79
N LEU A 11 -9.06 -8.81 2.27
CA LEU A 11 -7.99 -7.94 1.76
C LEU A 11 -7.80 -8.15 0.25
N ARG A 12 -8.01 -9.38 -0.24
CA ARG A 12 -7.82 -9.72 -1.65
C ARG A 12 -8.76 -8.96 -2.58
N ASP A 13 -10.08 -8.98 -2.32
CA ASP A 13 -11.05 -8.26 -3.18
C ASP A 13 -10.82 -6.74 -3.16
N GLU A 14 -10.35 -6.18 -2.04
CA GLU A 14 -10.07 -4.75 -1.87
C GLU A 14 -8.76 -4.34 -2.57
N ILE A 15 -7.73 -5.18 -2.49
CA ILE A 15 -6.46 -5.02 -3.21
C ILE A 15 -6.67 -5.16 -4.71
N ASP A 16 -7.41 -6.19 -5.14
CA ASP A 16 -7.68 -6.45 -6.56
C ASP A 16 -8.35 -5.21 -7.20
N VAL A 17 -9.30 -4.57 -6.51
CA VAL A 17 -9.94 -3.32 -7.00
C VAL A 17 -8.95 -2.16 -7.07
N LEU A 18 -8.05 -2.01 -6.08
CA LEU A 18 -7.06 -0.94 -6.07
C LEU A 18 -5.97 -1.15 -7.13
N GLU A 19 -5.57 -2.40 -7.37
CA GLU A 19 -4.66 -2.80 -8.44
C GLU A 19 -5.32 -2.58 -9.80
N GLU A 20 -6.60 -2.93 -9.98
CA GLU A 20 -7.37 -2.62 -11.19
C GLU A 20 -7.47 -1.11 -11.45
N GLU A 21 -7.75 -0.30 -10.41
CA GLU A 21 -7.77 1.16 -10.53
C GLU A 21 -6.38 1.74 -10.86
N PHE A 22 -5.30 1.13 -10.36
CA PHE A 22 -3.93 1.51 -10.68
C PHE A 22 -3.53 1.12 -12.11
N ASP A 23 -3.85 -0.09 -12.54
CA ASP A 23 -3.61 -0.60 -13.89
C ASP A 23 -4.40 0.22 -14.92
N ALA A 24 -5.63 0.63 -14.59
CA ALA A 24 -6.42 1.53 -15.42
C ALA A 24 -5.71 2.87 -15.70
N LEU A 25 -4.84 3.35 -14.79
CA LEU A 25 -4.03 4.56 -15.02
C LEU A 25 -2.97 4.35 -16.11
N PHE A 26 -2.41 3.14 -16.20
CA PHE A 26 -1.50 2.76 -17.28
C PHE A 26 -2.22 2.58 -18.61
N ASP A 27 -3.47 2.12 -18.61
CA ASP A 27 -4.26 2.00 -19.84
C ASP A 27 -4.72 3.37 -20.36
N HIS A 28 -5.05 4.30 -19.46
CA HIS A 28 -5.44 5.68 -19.80
C HIS A 28 -4.30 6.48 -20.46
N LYS A 29 -3.04 6.02 -20.29
CA LYS A 29 -1.84 6.49 -21.01
C LYS A 29 -2.06 6.56 -22.52
N ASN A 30 -2.88 5.67 -23.08
CA ASN A 30 -3.06 5.56 -24.53
C ASN A 30 -4.04 6.61 -25.11
N HIS A 31 -4.71 7.43 -24.29
CA HIS A 31 -5.82 8.29 -24.72
C HIS A 31 -5.69 9.77 -24.34
N ALA A 32 -4.57 10.20 -23.74
CA ALA A 32 -4.37 11.60 -23.36
C ALA A 32 -4.10 12.51 -24.57
N HIS A 33 -4.91 13.57 -24.74
CA HIS A 33 -4.79 14.54 -25.83
C HIS A 33 -3.79 15.69 -25.57
N ASP A 34 -3.23 15.80 -24.36
CA ASP A 34 -2.26 16.85 -23.98
C ASP A 34 -0.85 16.24 -23.77
N PRO A 35 0.14 16.55 -24.63
CA PRO A 35 1.48 16.00 -24.55
C PRO A 35 2.25 16.34 -23.26
N VAL A 36 2.02 17.52 -22.67
CA VAL A 36 2.79 17.97 -21.49
C VAL A 36 2.29 17.27 -20.23
N ALA A 37 0.97 17.16 -20.08
CA ALA A 37 0.37 16.39 -19.00
C ALA A 37 0.77 14.90 -19.09
N HIS A 38 0.81 14.36 -20.31
CA HIS A 38 1.21 12.98 -20.56
C HIS A 38 2.66 12.70 -20.14
N GLU A 39 3.61 13.58 -20.48
CA GLU A 39 5.00 13.42 -20.07
C GLU A 39 5.15 13.46 -18.53
N ALA A 40 4.35 14.30 -17.86
CA ALA A 40 4.35 14.36 -16.39
C ALA A 40 3.74 13.09 -15.76
N GLU A 41 2.63 12.57 -16.31
CA GLU A 41 2.02 11.29 -15.90
C GLU A 41 3.02 10.14 -16.05
N GLU A 42 3.69 10.05 -17.21
CA GLU A 42 4.69 9.01 -17.48
C GLU A 42 5.83 9.05 -16.48
N ARG A 43 6.40 10.23 -16.21
CA ARG A 43 7.46 10.37 -15.19
C ARG A 43 7.00 9.94 -13.80
N ILE A 44 5.73 10.17 -13.44
CA ILE A 44 5.18 9.75 -12.14
C ILE A 44 5.01 8.23 -12.06
N LEU A 45 4.58 7.59 -13.15
CA LEU A 45 4.42 6.13 -13.21
C LEU A 45 5.78 5.42 -13.25
N GLU A 46 6.73 5.92 -14.05
CA GLU A 46 8.12 5.43 -14.07
C GLU A 46 8.79 5.56 -12.70
N GLU A 47 8.51 6.64 -11.97
CA GLU A 47 8.97 6.79 -10.59
C GLU A 47 8.50 5.62 -9.71
N GLN A 48 7.28 5.10 -9.91
CA GLN A 48 6.79 3.94 -9.13
C GLN A 48 7.54 2.67 -9.50
N VAL A 49 7.69 2.38 -10.80
CA VAL A 49 8.42 1.21 -11.29
C VAL A 49 9.84 1.17 -10.73
N VAL A 50 10.59 2.27 -10.85
CA VAL A 50 11.96 2.36 -10.35
C VAL A 50 12.02 2.17 -8.83
N THR A 51 11.04 2.70 -8.09
CA THR A 51 10.99 2.55 -6.63
C THR A 51 10.77 1.09 -6.22
N GLU A 52 9.87 0.39 -6.90
CA GLU A 52 9.58 -1.02 -6.63
C GLU A 52 10.75 -1.93 -7.03
N GLU A 53 11.34 -1.74 -8.21
CA GLU A 53 12.50 -2.51 -8.66
C GLU A 53 13.70 -2.37 -7.71
N GLN A 54 13.98 -1.15 -7.23
CA GLN A 54 15.03 -0.91 -6.25
C GLN A 54 14.72 -1.62 -4.92
N SER A 55 13.46 -1.57 -4.48
CA SER A 55 13.01 -2.25 -3.28
C SER A 55 13.18 -3.77 -3.37
N GLU A 56 12.77 -4.37 -4.48
CA GLU A 56 12.89 -5.80 -4.76
C GLU A 56 14.35 -6.24 -4.86
N ALA A 57 15.20 -5.46 -5.54
CA ALA A 57 16.62 -5.74 -5.66
C ALA A 57 17.32 -5.76 -4.28
N GLU A 58 17.03 -4.78 -3.42
CA GLU A 58 17.54 -4.76 -2.05
C GLU A 58 17.08 -5.97 -1.22
N LEU A 59 15.80 -6.35 -1.38
CA LEU A 59 15.23 -7.50 -0.69
C LEU A 59 15.87 -8.81 -1.17
N ALA A 60 16.05 -8.96 -2.48
CA ALA A 60 16.70 -10.14 -3.08
C ALA A 60 18.14 -10.32 -2.57
N VAL A 61 18.91 -9.23 -2.43
CA VAL A 61 20.26 -9.27 -1.84
C VAL A 61 20.23 -9.76 -0.40
N ARG A 62 19.23 -9.34 0.39
CA ARG A 62 19.10 -9.72 1.81
C ARG A 62 18.62 -11.16 2.01
N LEU A 63 17.71 -11.63 1.16
CA LEU A 63 17.17 -12.99 1.24
C LEU A 63 18.13 -14.04 0.65
N GLY A 64 19.11 -13.63 -0.16
CA GLY A 64 20.04 -14.52 -0.84
C GLY A 64 19.41 -15.22 -2.07
N PRO A 65 20.15 -16.10 -2.77
CA PRO A 65 19.60 -16.85 -3.90
C PRO A 65 18.35 -17.61 -3.45
N ARG A 66 17.20 -17.26 -4.04
CA ARG A 66 15.88 -17.84 -3.74
C ARG A 66 16.01 -19.36 -3.64
N LYS A 67 15.89 -19.91 -2.42
CA LYS A 67 15.14 -21.18 -2.34
C LYS A 67 13.76 -20.79 -2.80
N GLU A 68 13.33 -21.35 -3.93
CA GLU A 68 11.97 -21.21 -4.43
C GLU A 68 11.03 -21.28 -3.23
N PHE A 69 10.40 -20.14 -2.90
CA PHE A 69 9.32 -20.12 -1.93
C PHE A 69 8.21 -20.92 -2.61
N SER A 70 8.18 -22.22 -2.31
CA SER A 70 7.06 -23.07 -2.61
C SER A 70 5.85 -22.36 -2.03
N SER A 71 4.96 -21.90 -2.90
CA SER A 71 3.59 -21.57 -2.53
C SER A 71 2.95 -22.87 -2.07
N ALA A 72 3.25 -23.28 -0.84
CA ALA A 72 2.60 -24.41 -0.21
C ALA A 72 1.09 -24.10 -0.26
N PRO A 73 0.26 -24.99 -0.84
CA PRO A 73 -1.18 -24.80 -0.80
C PRO A 73 -1.60 -24.69 0.66
N MET A 74 -2.13 -23.53 1.03
CA MET A 74 -2.56 -23.21 2.38
C MET A 74 -3.79 -24.07 2.70
N GLU A 75 -3.68 -25.01 3.64
CA GLU A 75 -4.81 -25.80 4.10
C GLU A 75 -5.80 -24.88 4.84
N ILE A 76 -6.97 -24.68 4.25
CA ILE A 76 -8.07 -23.93 4.86
C ILE A 76 -8.60 -24.76 6.04
N PRO A 77 -8.56 -24.28 7.29
CA PRO A 77 -9.21 -24.96 8.39
C PRO A 77 -10.72 -25.00 8.12
N SER A 78 -11.30 -26.20 8.18
CA SER A 78 -12.75 -26.41 8.04
C SER A 78 -13.50 -25.62 9.13
N LEU A 79 -13.99 -24.43 8.77
CA LEU A 79 -14.88 -23.64 9.62
C LEU A 79 -16.26 -24.31 9.59
N ALA A 80 -16.68 -24.84 10.73
CA ALA A 80 -18.07 -25.22 10.95
C ALA A 80 -18.91 -23.93 11.01
N ILE A 81 -19.49 -23.55 9.88
CA ILE A 81 -20.37 -22.37 9.77
C ILE A 81 -21.77 -22.78 10.25
N GLU A 82 -22.19 -22.29 11.41
CA GLU A 82 -23.60 -22.37 11.83
C GLU A 82 -24.46 -21.48 10.90
N PRO A 83 -25.63 -21.96 10.42
CA PRO A 83 -26.37 -21.29 9.36
C PRO A 83 -27.38 -20.29 9.95
N ALA A 84 -27.10 -18.99 9.81
CA ALA A 84 -28.14 -17.96 9.92
C ALA A 84 -27.85 -16.66 9.17
N LEU A 85 -26.59 -16.38 8.82
CA LEU A 85 -26.22 -15.19 8.04
C LEU A 85 -25.90 -15.60 6.59
N PRO A 86 -26.26 -14.78 5.58
CA PRO A 86 -25.70 -14.91 4.25
C PRO A 86 -24.18 -15.06 4.35
N LEU A 87 -23.60 -16.04 3.64
CA LEU A 87 -22.16 -16.36 3.72
C LEU A 87 -21.29 -15.09 3.65
N LYS A 88 -21.67 -14.13 2.79
CA LYS A 88 -21.00 -12.83 2.63
C LYS A 88 -21.03 -11.93 3.88
N GLU A 89 -22.09 -11.95 4.68
CA GLU A 89 -22.22 -11.20 5.93
C GLU A 89 -21.51 -11.91 7.09
N ALA A 90 -21.60 -13.24 7.18
CA ALA A 90 -20.84 -14.03 8.15
C ALA A 90 -19.33 -13.84 7.96
N LEU A 91 -18.90 -13.86 6.70
CA LEU A 91 -17.53 -13.64 6.28
C LEU A 91 -17.04 -12.21 6.59
N ARG A 92 -17.82 -11.17 6.25
CA ARG A 92 -17.54 -9.77 6.62
C ARG A 92 -17.44 -9.53 8.12
N GLN A 93 -18.28 -10.18 8.92
CA GLN A 93 -18.29 -10.04 10.38
C GLN A 93 -17.17 -10.84 11.08
N SER A 94 -16.61 -11.86 10.41
CA SER A 94 -15.57 -12.74 10.97
C SER A 94 -14.13 -12.26 10.77
N ALA A 95 -13.91 -11.27 9.89
CA ALA A 95 -12.59 -10.68 9.64
C ALA A 95 -12.46 -9.36 10.41
N ALA A 96 -11.93 -9.43 11.64
CA ALA A 96 -11.47 -8.22 12.31
C ALA A 96 -10.30 -7.64 11.51
N ARG A 97 -10.51 -6.51 10.85
CA ARG A 97 -9.43 -5.76 10.20
C ARG A 97 -8.53 -5.17 11.26
N ASP A 98 -7.24 -5.02 10.92
CA ASP A 98 -6.37 -4.19 11.73
C ASP A 98 -6.91 -2.74 11.72
N PRO A 99 -7.15 -2.10 12.88
CA PRO A 99 -7.74 -0.76 12.93
C PRO A 99 -6.89 0.31 12.23
N PHE A 100 -5.57 0.13 12.17
CA PHE A 100 -4.70 1.02 11.43
C PHE A 100 -4.88 0.83 9.92
N TYR A 101 -4.94 -0.42 9.44
CA TYR A 101 -5.23 -0.71 8.04
C TYR A 101 -6.55 -0.09 7.58
N GLU A 102 -7.63 -0.30 8.35
CA GLU A 102 -8.97 0.20 8.00
C GLU A 102 -9.00 1.73 7.88
N ARG A 103 -8.36 2.42 8.84
CA ARG A 103 -8.24 3.88 8.80
C ARG A 103 -7.45 4.37 7.58
N VAL A 104 -6.34 3.71 7.26
CA VAL A 104 -5.51 4.02 6.09
C VAL A 104 -6.29 3.78 4.80
N PHE A 105 -7.02 2.68 4.69
CA PHE A 105 -7.83 2.35 3.52
C PHE A 105 -8.92 3.41 3.28
N GLU A 106 -9.66 3.80 4.30
CA GLU A 106 -10.70 4.83 4.20
C GLU A 106 -10.13 6.23 3.86
N TRP A 107 -8.97 6.58 4.43
CA TRP A 107 -8.28 7.83 4.12
C TRP A 107 -7.78 7.84 2.67
N ALA A 108 -7.06 6.79 2.27
CA ALA A 108 -6.48 6.64 0.96
C ALA A 108 -7.54 6.62 -0.15
N GLY A 109 -8.64 5.88 0.05
CA GLY A 109 -9.74 5.83 -0.90
C GLY A 109 -10.39 7.20 -1.13
N ARG A 110 -10.68 7.95 -0.04
CA ARG A 110 -11.22 9.31 -0.15
C ARG A 110 -10.25 10.26 -0.84
N LEU A 111 -8.95 10.14 -0.52
CA LEU A 111 -7.90 10.97 -1.09
C LEU A 111 -7.72 10.69 -2.60
N GLY A 112 -7.72 9.43 -3.01
CA GLY A 112 -7.61 9.03 -4.42
C GLY A 112 -8.78 9.55 -5.26
N VAL A 113 -10.02 9.38 -4.78
CA VAL A 113 -11.22 9.91 -5.46
C VAL A 113 -11.18 11.44 -5.55
N TRP A 114 -10.81 12.12 -4.46
CA TRP A 114 -10.68 13.58 -4.46
C TRP A 114 -9.61 14.05 -5.46
N ALA A 115 -8.44 13.42 -5.46
CA ALA A 115 -7.34 13.80 -6.34
C ALA A 115 -7.69 13.57 -7.81
N ARG A 116 -8.33 12.43 -8.13
CA ARG A 116 -8.86 12.15 -9.47
C ARG A 116 -9.84 13.23 -9.93
N ALA A 117 -10.83 13.56 -9.10
CA ALA A 117 -11.82 14.57 -9.44
C ALA A 117 -11.19 15.95 -9.70
N ARG A 118 -10.19 16.34 -8.89
CA ARG A 118 -9.45 17.60 -9.09
C ARG A 118 -8.58 17.57 -10.34
N TYR A 119 -7.96 16.43 -10.65
CA TYR A 119 -7.16 16.23 -11.85
C TYR A 119 -8.00 16.34 -13.13
N GLU A 120 -9.18 15.71 -13.15
CA GLU A 120 -10.08 15.69 -14.31
C GLU A 120 -10.79 17.05 -14.54
N THR A 121 -11.04 17.82 -13.49
CA THR A 121 -11.74 19.12 -13.56
C THR A 121 -10.83 20.34 -13.67
N GLY A 122 -9.51 20.17 -13.49
CA GLY A 122 -8.54 21.25 -13.54
C GLY A 122 -8.29 21.77 -14.96
N ASN A 123 -8.27 23.11 -15.12
CA ASN A 123 -7.92 23.76 -16.40
C ASN A 123 -6.45 23.56 -16.80
N GLU A 124 -5.59 23.31 -15.82
CA GLU A 124 -4.21 22.86 -16.01
C GLU A 124 -4.12 21.52 -15.29
N LYS A 125 -3.90 20.44 -16.04
CA LYS A 125 -3.75 19.07 -15.51
C LYS A 125 -2.57 19.01 -14.54
N GLN A 126 -2.81 19.37 -13.29
CA GLN A 126 -1.76 19.49 -12.30
C GLN A 126 -1.27 18.11 -11.89
N SER A 127 -0.02 17.83 -12.25
CA SER A 127 0.63 16.54 -12.04
C SER A 127 0.68 16.10 -10.57
N ASP A 128 0.64 17.04 -9.63
CA ASP A 128 0.57 16.72 -8.19
C ASP A 128 -0.74 16.02 -7.80
N PHE A 129 -1.89 16.34 -8.42
CA PHE A 129 -3.13 15.58 -8.16
C PHE A 129 -3.03 14.16 -8.71
N PHE A 130 -2.46 13.97 -9.91
CA PHE A 130 -2.23 12.64 -10.45
C PHE A 130 -1.27 11.83 -9.56
N ARG A 131 -0.17 12.45 -9.09
CA ARG A 131 0.77 11.81 -8.17
C ARG A 131 0.10 11.39 -6.87
N ILE A 132 -0.77 12.24 -6.30
CA ILE A 132 -1.54 11.88 -5.10
C ILE A 132 -2.45 10.68 -5.37
N GLN A 133 -3.19 10.68 -6.49
CA GLN A 133 -4.08 9.58 -6.87
C GLN A 133 -3.33 8.24 -6.95
N VAL A 134 -2.24 8.20 -7.72
CA VAL A 134 -1.40 7.01 -7.92
C VAL A 134 -0.90 6.47 -6.57
N ASN A 135 -0.30 7.34 -5.75
CA ASN A 135 0.29 6.93 -4.49
C ASN A 135 -0.78 6.53 -3.46
N ALA A 136 -1.96 7.18 -3.48
CA ALA A 136 -3.05 6.87 -2.56
C ALA A 136 -3.52 5.41 -2.73
N TYR A 137 -3.60 4.89 -3.95
CA TYR A 137 -3.99 3.49 -4.18
C TYR A 137 -2.92 2.49 -3.75
N LEU A 138 -1.63 2.83 -3.88
CA LEU A 138 -0.53 1.93 -3.53
C LEU A 138 -0.32 1.77 -2.02
N VAL A 139 -0.61 2.79 -1.21
CA VAL A 139 -0.42 2.74 0.26
C VAL A 139 -1.16 1.53 0.90
N PRO A 140 -2.48 1.37 0.73
CA PRO A 140 -3.21 0.23 1.29
C PRO A 140 -2.76 -1.11 0.70
N VAL A 141 -2.38 -1.16 -0.58
CA VAL A 141 -1.86 -2.40 -1.21
C VAL A 141 -0.59 -2.88 -0.49
N LYS A 142 0.41 -2.01 -0.33
CA LYS A 142 1.65 -2.37 0.38
C LYS A 142 1.41 -2.67 1.85
N LEU A 143 0.49 -1.95 2.50
CA LEU A 143 0.17 -2.21 3.90
C LEU A 143 -0.48 -3.59 4.09
N ALA A 144 -1.39 -3.98 3.20
CA ALA A 144 -2.00 -5.30 3.23
C ALA A 144 -0.99 -6.42 2.96
N SER A 145 -0.10 -6.22 1.96
CA SER A 145 1.03 -7.13 1.70
C SER A 145 1.91 -7.30 2.95
N ALA A 146 2.22 -6.20 3.63
CA ALA A 146 3.03 -6.23 4.82
C ALA A 146 2.41 -7.02 5.97
N PHE A 147 1.11 -6.81 6.24
CA PHE A 147 0.37 -7.59 7.23
C PHE A 147 0.31 -9.08 6.84
N GLY A 148 0.08 -9.38 5.55
CA GLY A 148 0.01 -10.75 5.04
C GLY A 148 1.32 -11.53 5.21
N HIS A 149 2.46 -10.86 5.06
CA HIS A 149 3.76 -11.45 5.32
C HIS A 149 4.08 -11.55 6.82
N GLU A 150 3.73 -10.56 7.63
CA GLU A 150 4.00 -10.64 9.07
C GLU A 150 3.31 -11.85 9.74
N ALA A 151 2.11 -12.18 9.29
CA ALA A 151 1.34 -13.30 9.83
C ALA A 151 1.94 -14.68 9.56
N GLN A 152 2.94 -14.80 8.67
CA GLN A 152 3.62 -16.05 8.38
C GLN A 152 4.68 -16.42 9.44
N GLU A 153 4.96 -15.49 10.37
CA GLU A 153 5.82 -15.67 11.56
C GLU A 153 7.25 -16.19 11.29
N ASP A 154 7.71 -16.20 10.03
CA ASP A 154 9.08 -16.53 9.67
C ASP A 154 9.96 -15.27 9.46
N SER A 155 11.28 -15.43 9.64
CA SER A 155 12.23 -14.31 9.57
C SER A 155 12.32 -13.66 8.18
N SER A 156 12.09 -14.43 7.11
CA SER A 156 12.08 -13.92 5.74
C SER A 156 10.80 -13.12 5.49
N ALA A 157 9.66 -13.59 5.96
CA ALA A 157 8.39 -12.90 5.87
C ALA A 157 8.38 -11.60 6.71
N ALA A 158 9.02 -11.58 7.88
CA ALA A 158 9.22 -10.34 8.64
C ALA A 158 10.09 -9.31 7.89
N LEU A 159 11.10 -9.75 7.13
CA LEU A 159 11.90 -8.86 6.27
C LEU A 159 11.08 -8.31 5.10
N ILE A 160 10.26 -9.15 4.47
CA ILE A 160 9.36 -8.74 3.39
C ILE A 160 8.35 -7.72 3.94
N ALA A 161 7.69 -8.02 5.06
CA ALA A 161 6.75 -7.12 5.72
C ALA A 161 7.36 -5.75 6.06
N ALA A 162 8.59 -5.73 6.59
CA ALA A 162 9.30 -4.48 6.85
C ALA A 162 9.58 -3.69 5.58
N LYS A 163 9.86 -4.36 4.46
CA LYS A 163 10.14 -3.71 3.17
C LYS A 163 8.87 -3.17 2.51
N GLU A 164 7.77 -3.89 2.62
CA GLU A 164 6.44 -3.43 2.18
C GLU A 164 5.99 -2.20 2.97
N ALA A 165 6.23 -2.15 4.30
CA ALA A 165 6.01 -0.93 5.08
C ALA A 165 6.92 0.24 4.67
N ASP A 166 8.18 -0.04 4.33
CA ASP A 166 9.09 1.00 3.81
C ASP A 166 8.53 1.59 2.49
N LEU A 167 7.99 0.78 1.60
CA LEU A 167 7.32 1.23 0.36
C LEU A 167 6.06 2.07 0.66
N ALA A 168 5.17 1.59 1.54
CA ALA A 168 4.00 2.34 1.97
C ALA A 168 4.40 3.72 2.51
N GLN A 169 5.49 3.80 3.27
CA GLN A 169 6.00 5.07 3.80
C GLN A 169 6.48 6.02 2.69
N VAL A 170 7.14 5.50 1.65
CA VAL A 170 7.56 6.30 0.49
C VAL A 170 6.34 6.92 -0.19
N TYR A 171 5.28 6.14 -0.42
CA TYR A 171 4.07 6.65 -1.08
C TYR A 171 3.34 7.70 -0.24
N VAL A 172 3.22 7.50 1.08
CA VAL A 172 2.66 8.52 1.99
C VAL A 172 3.48 9.81 1.96
N ARG A 173 4.82 9.71 1.93
CA ARG A 173 5.68 10.89 1.83
C ARG A 173 5.46 11.65 0.53
N ARG A 174 5.35 10.95 -0.60
CA ARG A 174 5.08 11.56 -1.92
C ARG A 174 3.73 12.28 -1.93
N ILE A 175 2.70 11.67 -1.34
CA ILE A 175 1.39 12.31 -1.15
C ILE A 175 1.55 13.61 -0.37
N ARG A 176 2.25 13.57 0.77
CA ARG A 176 2.48 14.75 1.62
C ARG A 176 3.20 15.86 0.86
N GLU A 177 4.28 15.54 0.17
CA GLU A 177 5.04 16.51 -0.64
C GLU A 177 4.19 17.17 -1.73
N SER A 178 3.33 16.39 -2.40
CA SER A 178 2.41 16.93 -3.42
C SER A 178 1.31 17.79 -2.81
N LEU A 179 0.74 17.40 -1.66
CA LEU A 179 -0.22 18.23 -0.92
C LEU A 179 0.41 19.56 -0.45
N GLU A 180 1.64 19.54 0.05
CA GLU A 180 2.39 20.74 0.46
C GLU A 180 2.61 21.70 -0.71
N LYS A 181 2.97 21.19 -1.89
CA LYS A 181 3.12 22.00 -3.11
C LYS A 181 1.81 22.65 -3.54
N LEU A 182 0.73 21.89 -3.57
CA LEU A 182 -0.60 22.38 -3.91
C LEU A 182 -1.07 23.47 -2.94
N GLN A 183 -0.77 23.29 -1.64
CA GLN A 183 -1.07 24.29 -0.61
C GLN A 183 -0.23 25.56 -0.79
N ALA A 184 1.08 25.42 -1.01
CA ALA A 184 1.98 26.57 -1.21
C ALA A 184 1.58 27.40 -2.44
N ALA A 185 1.06 26.74 -3.48
CA ALA A 185 0.52 27.38 -4.68
C ALA A 185 -0.94 27.86 -4.53
N SER A 186 -1.55 27.73 -3.34
CA SER A 186 -2.92 28.16 -3.03
C SER A 186 -4.01 27.53 -3.91
N ILE A 187 -3.79 26.30 -4.38
CA ILE A 187 -4.73 25.55 -5.22
C ILE A 187 -5.72 24.74 -4.38
N ILE A 188 -5.26 24.27 -3.22
CA ILE A 188 -6.07 23.59 -2.21
C ILE A 188 -6.30 24.53 -1.03
N ALA A 189 -7.47 24.43 -0.41
CA ALA A 189 -7.86 25.30 0.69
C ALA A 189 -7.16 24.89 1.99
N THR A 190 -7.03 25.82 2.94
CA THR A 190 -6.52 25.52 4.30
C THR A 190 -7.38 24.49 5.03
N GLU A 191 -8.65 24.34 4.66
CA GLU A 191 -9.57 23.35 5.21
C GLU A 191 -9.21 21.90 4.78
N GLU A 192 -8.42 21.74 3.73
CA GLU A 192 -7.89 20.44 3.28
C GLU A 192 -6.64 20.01 4.08
N ASN A 193 -6.27 20.77 5.13
CA ASN A 193 -5.19 20.44 6.09
C ASN A 193 -5.37 19.10 6.82
N ASP A 194 -6.62 18.64 6.98
CA ASP A 194 -6.87 17.35 7.62
C ASP A 194 -6.30 16.18 6.80
N LEU A 195 -6.18 16.32 5.47
CA LEU A 195 -5.52 15.33 4.61
C LEU A 195 -4.01 15.25 4.87
N LEU A 196 -3.37 16.42 5.04
CA LEU A 196 -1.95 16.52 5.40
C LEU A 196 -1.68 15.96 6.79
N ARG A 197 -2.53 16.31 7.77
CA ARG A 197 -2.39 15.82 9.15
C ARG A 197 -2.53 14.30 9.22
N GLU A 198 -3.48 13.72 8.49
CA GLU A 198 -3.63 12.27 8.45
C GLU A 198 -2.42 11.61 7.75
N ALA A 199 -1.88 12.21 6.68
CA ALA A 199 -0.65 11.70 6.04
C ALA A 199 0.55 11.66 7.02
N GLU A 200 0.74 12.70 7.83
CA GLU A 200 1.77 12.73 8.88
C GLU A 200 1.56 11.64 9.94
N HIS A 201 0.30 11.43 10.33
CA HIS A 201 -0.07 10.42 11.32
C HIS A 201 0.20 9.00 10.79
N VAL A 202 -0.21 8.73 9.56
CA VAL A 202 0.04 7.45 8.87
C VAL A 202 1.54 7.21 8.69
N GLU A 203 2.32 8.22 8.26
CA GLU A 203 3.78 8.08 8.12
C GLU A 203 4.44 7.71 9.45
N LYS A 204 4.01 8.33 10.55
CA LYS A 204 4.52 8.04 11.89
C LYS A 204 4.21 6.60 12.32
N GLU A 205 2.98 6.15 12.15
CA GLU A 205 2.58 4.78 12.53
C GLU A 205 3.24 3.71 11.66
N LEU A 206 3.40 3.94 10.35
CA LEU A 206 4.17 3.07 9.47
C LEU A 206 5.61 2.91 9.96
N LYS A 207 6.26 4.01 10.37
CA LYS A 207 7.62 3.98 10.90
C LYS A 207 7.73 3.17 12.20
N GLU A 208 6.77 3.31 13.10
CA GLU A 208 6.71 2.55 14.35
C GLU A 208 6.49 1.05 14.07
N MET A 209 5.56 0.72 13.18
CA MET A 209 5.25 -0.64 12.76
C MET A 209 6.45 -1.33 12.09
N ARG A 210 7.12 -0.63 11.17
CA ARG A 210 8.34 -1.09 10.51
C ARG A 210 9.46 -1.39 11.50
N GLY A 211 9.59 -0.57 12.56
CA GLY A 211 10.52 -0.82 13.66
C GLY A 211 10.23 -2.13 14.39
N ARG A 212 8.95 -2.43 14.66
CA ARG A 212 8.54 -3.70 15.28
C ARG A 212 8.92 -4.89 14.41
N TRP A 213 8.62 -4.86 13.12
CA TRP A 213 8.90 -5.99 12.22
C TRP A 213 10.39 -6.20 11.96
N SER A 214 11.16 -5.11 11.80
CA SER A 214 12.61 -5.19 11.65
C SER A 214 13.30 -5.83 12.86
N SER A 215 12.77 -5.61 14.08
CA SER A 215 13.33 -6.22 15.30
C SER A 215 13.05 -7.73 15.44
N ARG A 216 12.06 -8.25 14.70
CA ARG A 216 11.69 -9.67 14.69
C ARG A 216 12.46 -10.50 13.66
N ALA A 217 13.16 -9.86 12.73
CA ALA A 217 14.07 -10.50 11.79
C ALA A 217 15.51 -10.45 12.35
N PRO A 218 15.99 -11.48 13.09
CA PRO A 218 17.37 -11.51 13.54
C PRO A 218 18.29 -11.54 12.32
N TRP A 219 19.12 -10.50 12.20
CA TRP A 219 20.14 -10.41 11.15
C TRP A 219 21.14 -11.56 11.33
N SER A 220 21.11 -12.57 10.45
CA SER A 220 22.06 -13.69 10.45
C SER A 220 23.37 -13.36 9.73
N GLY A 221 23.77 -12.08 9.70
CA GLY A 221 25.00 -11.60 9.07
C GLY A 221 26.30 -11.95 9.82
N ARG A 222 26.38 -13.12 10.46
CA ARG A 222 27.68 -13.74 10.73
C ARG A 222 28.00 -14.67 9.56
N ASN A 223 28.60 -14.09 8.53
CA ASN A 223 29.59 -14.83 7.77
C ASN A 223 30.66 -15.29 8.77
N SER A 224 30.56 -16.53 9.21
CA SER A 224 31.68 -17.24 9.80
C SER A 224 32.74 -17.29 8.70
N ALA A 225 33.76 -16.45 8.84
CA ALA A 225 35.01 -16.62 8.15
C ALA A 225 35.54 -18.03 8.48
N LEU A 226 35.59 -18.90 7.49
CA LEU A 226 36.47 -20.06 7.39
C LEU A 226 36.87 -20.23 5.92
#